data_AF-A0A820Q6Y8-F1
#
_entry.id   AF-A0A820Q6Y8-F1
#
_cell.length_a   1.000
_cell.length_b   1.000
_cell.length_c   1.000
_cell.angle_alpha   90.00
_cell.angle_beta   90.00
_cell.angle_gamma   90.00
#
_symmetry.space_group_name_H-M   'P 1'
#
loop_
_entity.id
_entity.type
_entity.pdbx_description
1 polymer ?
#
loop_
_entity_poly.entity_id
_entity_poly.type
_entity_poly.pdbx_seq_one_letter_code
_entity_poly.pdbx_strand_id
1 'polypeptide(L)'
;GFTISVFITTSFGLRTAKKNIGNVVSLNIENANTGQKIPATMHGVILETNVNRDDDGGLYAELIYNRAFQEKGRSLDGWSIFGQGSINLNISQPLTSVLPAQLRYSLITNSTSVSGIRNSGYYGINLQAQNYTTSFFYRSLPGAYVPR
;
A
#
# COMPACT_ATOMS: atom_id res chain seq x y z
N GLY A 1 -23.57 25.29 -35.69
CA GLY A 1 -22.13 25.51 -35.56
C GLY A 1 -21.91 26.42 -34.39
N PHE A 2 -21.18 25.97 -33.37
CA PHE A 2 -20.85 26.78 -32.21
C PHE A 2 -19.40 27.24 -32.33
N THR A 3 -19.21 28.55 -32.48
CA THR A 3 -17.91 29.20 -32.42
C THR A 3 -17.56 29.41 -30.95
N ILE A 4 -16.51 28.75 -30.47
CA ILE A 4 -15.92 29.06 -29.17
C ILE A 4 -14.77 30.03 -29.43
N SER A 5 -15.00 31.31 -29.14
CA SER A 5 -13.95 32.33 -29.15
C SER A 5 -13.28 32.36 -27.79
N VAL A 6 -12.05 31.86 -27.71
CA VAL A 6 -11.20 32.00 -26.51
C VAL A 6 -10.41 33.30 -26.64
N PHE A 7 -10.72 34.29 -25.79
CA PHE A 7 -9.92 35.50 -25.66
C PHE A 7 -8.93 35.32 -24.49
N ILE A 8 -7.64 35.17 -24.81
CA ILE A 8 -6.57 35.33 -23.82
C ILE A 8 -6.04 36.75 -23.99
N THR A 9 -6.44 37.66 -23.10
CA THR A 9 -5.89 39.02 -23.07
C THR A 9 -4.68 39.04 -22.15
N THR A 10 -3.48 39.12 -22.72
CA THR A 10 -2.31 39.64 -22.02
C THR A 10 -1.92 40.97 -22.66
N SER A 11 -2.04 42.06 -21.90
CA SER A 11 -1.65 43.40 -22.33
C SER A 11 -0.13 43.49 -22.44
N PHE A 12 0.39 43.57 -23.67
CA PHE A 12 1.77 43.95 -23.95
C PHE A 12 1.79 45.20 -24.83
N GLY A 13 2.52 46.22 -24.36
CA GLY A 13 2.67 47.50 -25.02
C GLY A 13 3.23 47.37 -26.44
N LEU A 14 2.65 48.17 -27.35
CA LEU A 14 2.95 48.17 -28.77
C LEU A 14 4.38 48.68 -29.02
N ARG A 15 5.32 47.78 -29.27
CA ARG A 15 6.54 48.03 -30.06
C ARG A 15 6.46 47.15 -31.29
N THR A 16 6.27 47.75 -32.46
CA THR A 16 6.33 47.07 -33.76
C THR A 16 7.74 46.57 -34.03
N ALA A 17 8.02 45.32 -33.65
CA ALA A 17 9.07 44.51 -34.23
C ALA A 17 8.39 43.43 -35.08
N LYS A 18 8.49 43.53 -36.41
CA LYS A 18 8.15 42.42 -37.31
C LYS A 18 9.18 41.31 -37.11
N LYS A 19 8.96 40.46 -36.10
CA LYS A 19 9.63 39.15 -36.01
C LYS A 19 8.93 38.24 -37.02
N ASN A 20 9.62 37.86 -38.09
CA ASN A 20 9.19 36.76 -38.93
C ASN A 20 9.13 35.51 -38.03
N ILE A 21 7.92 35.13 -37.60
CA ILE A 21 7.68 33.86 -36.93
C ILE A 21 7.81 32.82 -38.04
N GLY A 22 9.03 32.30 -38.21
CA GLY A 22 9.31 31.21 -39.13
C GLY A 22 8.38 30.03 -38.83
N ASN A 23 7.70 29.55 -39.88
CA ASN A 23 6.81 28.40 -39.92
C ASN A 23 5.63 28.43 -38.93
N VAL A 24 4.53 29.06 -39.35
CA VAL A 24 3.22 28.81 -38.74
C VAL A 24 2.76 27.41 -39.16
N VAL A 25 2.68 26.49 -38.21
CA VAL A 25 2.08 25.16 -38.42
C VAL A 25 0.60 25.28 -38.07
N SER A 26 -0.26 25.17 -39.07
CA SER A 26 -1.71 25.17 -38.89
C SER A 26 -2.20 23.74 -38.62
N LEU A 27 -2.85 23.53 -37.47
CA LEU A 27 -3.61 22.32 -37.16
C LEU A 27 -5.08 22.55 -37.53
N ASN A 28 -5.49 22.04 -38.69
CA ASN A 28 -6.89 22.07 -39.12
C ASN A 28 -7.60 20.81 -38.59
N ILE A 29 -8.56 20.98 -37.69
CA ILE A 29 -9.43 19.89 -37.23
C ILE A 29 -10.68 19.88 -38.12
N GLU A 30 -10.79 18.89 -38.99
CA GLU A 30 -11.97 18.70 -39.83
C GLU A 30 -13.08 18.01 -39.02
N ASN A 31 -14.17 18.72 -38.78
CA ASN A 31 -15.31 18.23 -37.99
C ASN A 31 -16.46 17.69 -38.87
N ALA A 32 -16.19 17.47 -40.16
CA ALA A 32 -17.22 17.16 -41.16
C ALA A 32 -17.74 15.72 -41.07
N ASN A 33 -16.98 14.80 -40.46
CA ASN A 33 -17.39 13.43 -40.19
C ASN A 33 -16.99 13.07 -38.75
N THR A 34 -17.94 12.65 -37.92
CA THR A 34 -17.59 12.06 -36.61
C THR A 34 -16.79 10.80 -36.88
N GLY A 35 -15.52 10.78 -36.46
CA GLY A 35 -14.66 9.60 -36.57
C GLY A 35 -15.19 8.38 -35.82
N GLN A 36 -14.40 7.30 -35.76
CA GLN A 36 -14.77 6.09 -35.04
C GLN A 36 -15.15 6.39 -33.58
N LYS A 37 -16.20 5.73 -33.08
CA LYS A 37 -16.60 5.87 -31.69
C LYS A 37 -15.45 5.44 -30.80
N ILE A 38 -15.03 6.33 -29.91
CA ILE A 38 -14.03 6.00 -28.89
C ILE A 38 -14.58 4.87 -28.02
N PRO A 39 -13.87 3.73 -27.89
CA PRO A 39 -14.33 2.63 -27.04
C PRO A 39 -14.46 3.09 -25.58
N ALA A 40 -15.50 2.62 -24.89
CA ALA A 40 -15.67 2.88 -23.46
C ALA A 40 -14.50 2.33 -22.61
N THR A 41 -13.73 1.38 -23.16
CA THR A 41 -12.56 0.76 -22.55
C THR A 41 -11.24 1.48 -22.86
N MET A 42 -11.28 2.65 -23.50
CA MET A 42 -10.06 3.40 -23.82
C MET A 42 -9.26 3.82 -22.58
N HIS A 43 -9.93 3.95 -21.43
CA HIS A 43 -9.30 4.31 -20.16
C HIS A 43 -9.51 3.19 -19.14
N GLY A 44 -8.45 2.83 -18.44
CA GLY A 44 -8.46 1.82 -17.39
C GLY A 44 -7.31 2.03 -16.42
N VAL A 45 -7.35 1.28 -15.32
CA VAL A 45 -6.27 1.23 -14.32
C VAL A 45 -5.65 -0.16 -14.38
N ILE A 46 -4.32 -0.20 -14.37
CA ILE A 46 -3.56 -1.44 -14.21
C ILE A 46 -3.15 -1.52 -12.73
N LEU A 47 -3.39 -2.68 -12.13
CA LEU A 47 -2.93 -3.02 -10.79
C LEU A 47 -1.97 -4.19 -10.93
N GLU A 48 -0.76 -4.04 -10.41
CA GLU A 48 0.22 -5.12 -10.33
C GLU A 48 0.43 -5.51 -8.88
N THR A 49 0.61 -6.80 -8.63
CA THR A 49 1.09 -7.27 -7.33
C THR A 49 2.56 -6.88 -7.19
N ASN A 50 2.95 -6.30 -6.07
CA ASN A 50 4.35 -6.11 -5.67
C ASN A 50 5.17 -4.98 -6.35
N VAL A 51 4.54 -3.93 -6.86
CA VAL A 51 5.23 -2.62 -7.01
C VAL A 51 4.97 -1.82 -5.74
N ASN A 52 6.01 -1.37 -5.04
CA ASN A 52 5.95 -0.48 -3.87
C ASN A 52 4.93 -0.82 -2.74
N ARG A 53 4.48 -2.07 -2.60
CA ARG A 53 3.42 -2.48 -1.65
C ARG A 53 2.02 -1.93 -2.01
N ASP A 54 1.75 -1.73 -3.29
CA ASP A 54 0.47 -1.20 -3.79
C ASP A 54 -0.74 -2.13 -3.52
N ASP A 55 -0.47 -3.42 -3.30
CA ASP A 55 -1.45 -4.43 -2.89
C ASP A 55 -1.52 -4.55 -1.35
N ASP A 56 -0.63 -5.35 -0.78
CA ASP A 56 -0.51 -5.60 0.66
C ASP A 56 0.16 -4.40 1.32
N GLY A 57 -0.65 -3.60 2.04
CA GLY A 57 -0.25 -2.30 2.57
C GLY A 57 -0.78 -1.11 1.77
N GLY A 58 -1.43 -1.36 0.64
CA GLY A 58 -2.10 -0.38 -0.20
C GLY A 58 -3.59 -0.68 -0.34
N LEU A 59 -3.99 -1.25 -1.48
CA LEU A 59 -5.39 -1.53 -1.80
C LEU A 59 -6.03 -2.55 -0.84
N TYR A 60 -5.27 -3.52 -0.34
CA TYR A 60 -5.77 -4.50 0.62
C TYR A 60 -5.77 -3.92 2.05
N ALA A 61 -6.91 -3.98 2.71
CA ALA A 61 -7.15 -3.33 4.00
C ALA A 61 -6.49 -4.00 5.22
N GLU A 62 -5.58 -4.95 5.01
CA GLU A 62 -4.82 -5.56 6.11
C GLU A 62 -3.79 -4.58 6.66
N LEU A 63 -3.79 -4.39 7.98
CA LEU A 63 -2.91 -3.45 8.66
C LEU A 63 -1.65 -4.14 9.22
N ILE A 64 -1.71 -5.45 9.44
CA ILE A 64 -0.63 -6.24 10.00
C ILE A 64 0.30 -6.68 8.88
N TYR A 65 1.52 -6.14 8.88
CA TYR A 65 2.55 -6.52 7.94
C TYR A 65 3.04 -7.95 8.25
N ASN A 66 3.21 -8.77 7.20
CA ASN A 66 3.70 -10.15 7.34
C ASN A 66 2.88 -10.97 8.37
N ARG A 67 1.54 -10.87 8.29
CA ARG A 67 0.61 -11.42 9.29
C ARG A 67 0.71 -12.94 9.52
N ALA A 68 1.23 -13.67 8.54
CA ALA A 68 1.33 -15.13 8.57
C ALA A 68 2.73 -15.67 8.24
N PHE A 69 3.77 -14.82 8.32
CA PHE A 69 5.18 -15.22 8.16
C PHE A 69 5.51 -15.81 6.78
N GLN A 70 4.82 -15.35 5.74
CA GLN A 70 4.95 -15.82 4.35
C GLN A 70 5.82 -14.91 3.48
N GLU A 71 6.35 -13.81 4.04
CA GLU A 71 7.34 -12.97 3.38
C GLU A 71 8.56 -13.77 2.91
N LYS A 72 9.26 -13.22 1.91
CA LYS A 72 10.38 -13.90 1.25
C LYS A 72 11.42 -14.35 2.29
N GLY A 73 11.76 -15.64 2.25
CA GLY A 73 12.75 -16.23 3.16
C GLY A 73 12.19 -16.64 4.53
N ARG A 74 10.86 -16.50 4.76
CA ARG A 74 10.21 -16.76 6.05
C ARG A 74 10.86 -15.94 7.15
N SER A 75 10.51 -14.66 7.20
CA SER A 75 11.10 -13.70 8.11
C SER A 75 10.13 -13.32 9.24
N LEU A 76 10.68 -12.66 10.26
CA LEU A 76 9.93 -11.95 11.29
C LEU A 76 9.78 -10.46 10.92
N ASP A 77 9.87 -10.10 9.64
CA ASP A 77 9.75 -8.70 9.23
C ASP A 77 8.41 -8.14 9.70
N GLY A 78 8.45 -6.90 10.19
CA GLY A 78 7.30 -6.25 10.82
C GLY A 78 7.05 -6.63 12.27
N TRP A 79 7.60 -7.75 12.76
CA TRP A 79 7.39 -8.22 14.13
C TRP A 79 8.58 -7.90 15.04
N SER A 80 8.29 -7.35 16.22
CA SER A 80 9.29 -7.10 17.26
C SER A 80 8.73 -7.36 18.64
N ILE A 81 9.62 -7.49 19.62
CA ILE A 81 9.24 -7.57 21.03
C ILE A 81 9.11 -6.18 21.65
N PHE A 82 8.32 -6.09 22.71
CA PHE A 82 8.42 -5.03 23.70
C PHE A 82 8.49 -5.67 25.10
N GLY A 83 9.17 -5.01 26.03
CA GLY A 83 9.43 -5.58 27.36
C GLY A 83 10.48 -6.69 27.33
N GLN A 84 10.25 -7.76 28.08
CA GLN A 84 11.18 -8.89 28.21
C GLN A 84 10.76 -10.10 27.37
N GLY A 85 11.74 -10.89 26.95
CA GLY A 85 11.51 -12.12 26.19
C GLY A 85 12.30 -12.17 24.90
N SER A 86 11.97 -13.16 24.07
CA SER A 86 12.53 -13.34 22.75
C SER A 86 11.46 -13.82 21.77
N ILE A 87 11.67 -13.53 20.49
CA ILE A 87 10.89 -14.08 19.38
C ILE A 87 11.80 -14.87 18.47
N ASN A 88 11.28 -15.98 17.95
CA ASN A 88 11.92 -16.73 16.89
C ASN A 88 10.87 -17.25 15.92
N LEU A 89 11.26 -17.43 14.67
CA LEU A 89 10.44 -18.17 13.74
C LEU A 89 10.49 -19.66 14.08
N ASN A 90 9.34 -20.31 14.03
CA ASN A 90 9.20 -21.74 14.23
C ASN A 90 8.45 -22.34 13.04
N ILE A 91 8.89 -23.50 12.58
CA ILE A 91 8.28 -24.25 11.46
C ILE A 91 7.85 -25.65 11.89
N SER A 92 7.92 -25.94 13.19
CA SER A 92 7.56 -27.23 13.77
C SER A 92 6.09 -27.22 14.13
N GLN A 93 5.35 -28.25 13.72
CA GLN A 93 3.91 -28.38 13.99
C GLN A 93 3.14 -27.10 13.60
N PRO A 94 3.14 -26.72 12.31
CA PRO A 94 2.47 -25.50 11.85
C PRO A 94 0.96 -25.55 12.10
N LEU A 95 0.30 -24.39 12.02
CA LEU A 95 -1.16 -24.30 12.12
C LEU A 95 -1.84 -25.10 11.01
N THR A 96 -1.34 -25.00 9.78
CA THR A 96 -1.79 -25.75 8.61
C THR A 96 -0.61 -26.02 7.67
N SER A 97 -0.78 -26.89 6.67
CA SER A 97 0.23 -27.14 5.64
C SER A 97 0.50 -25.91 4.75
N VAL A 98 -0.49 -25.01 4.60
CA VAL A 98 -0.35 -23.78 3.79
C VAL A 98 0.26 -22.62 4.58
N LEU A 99 0.24 -22.67 5.92
CA LEU A 99 0.87 -21.71 6.83
C LEU A 99 2.01 -22.39 7.60
N PRO A 100 3.16 -22.66 6.94
CA PRO A 100 4.22 -23.53 7.46
C PRO A 100 5.08 -22.89 8.57
N ALA A 101 4.91 -21.59 8.81
CA ALA A 101 5.72 -20.83 9.74
C ALA A 101 4.84 -20.10 10.77
N GLN A 102 5.36 -19.94 11.97
CA GLN A 102 4.69 -19.30 13.09
C GLN A 102 5.71 -18.57 13.97
N LEU A 103 5.28 -17.47 14.61
CA LEU A 103 6.07 -16.80 15.62
C LEU A 103 5.97 -17.56 16.94
N ARG A 104 7.12 -17.86 17.53
CA ARG A 104 7.22 -18.33 18.91
C ARG A 104 7.72 -17.18 19.78
N TYR A 105 6.92 -16.80 20.77
CA TYR A 105 7.32 -15.88 21.82
C TYR A 105 7.72 -16.67 23.07
N SER A 106 8.85 -16.31 23.68
CA SER A 106 9.34 -16.89 24.94
C SER A 106 9.55 -15.77 25.96
N LEU A 107 8.78 -15.79 27.05
CA LEU A 107 8.93 -14.83 28.13
C LEU A 107 10.11 -15.21 29.02
N ILE A 108 10.95 -14.24 29.39
CA ILE A 108 11.94 -14.40 30.45
C ILE A 108 11.20 -14.15 31.78
N THR A 109 11.14 -15.18 32.64
CA THR A 109 10.31 -15.21 33.85
C THR A 109 10.77 -14.20 34.92
N ASN A 110 9.84 -13.78 35.79
CA ASN A 110 10.00 -12.90 36.98
C ASN A 110 9.84 -11.39 36.76
N SER A 111 9.36 -10.95 35.59
CA SER A 111 9.02 -9.54 35.37
C SER A 111 7.53 -9.27 35.58
N THR A 112 7.21 -8.21 36.32
CA THR A 112 5.85 -7.63 36.39
C THR A 112 5.59 -6.63 35.27
N SER A 113 6.57 -6.37 34.40
CA SER A 113 6.45 -5.43 33.30
C SER A 113 5.65 -6.03 32.14
N VAL A 114 4.74 -5.24 31.58
CA VAL A 114 3.97 -5.61 30.39
C VAL A 114 4.96 -5.91 29.26
N SER A 115 4.91 -7.14 28.76
CA SER A 115 5.81 -7.66 27.73
C SER A 115 5.01 -8.41 26.67
N GLY A 116 5.50 -8.43 25.44
CA GLY A 116 4.82 -9.12 24.36
C GLY A 116 5.42 -8.84 23.00
N ILE A 117 4.58 -8.97 21.98
CA ILE A 117 4.92 -8.75 20.59
C ILE A 117 4.12 -7.60 20.01
N ARG A 118 4.73 -6.89 19.06
CA ARG A 118 4.09 -5.80 18.31
C ARG A 118 4.41 -5.95 16.84
N ASN A 119 3.48 -5.50 16.00
CA ASN A 119 3.67 -5.39 14.57
C ASN A 119 3.81 -3.92 14.17
N SER A 120 4.74 -3.60 13.26
CA SER A 120 4.95 -2.22 12.78
C SER A 120 3.87 -1.74 11.83
N GLY A 121 3.10 -2.66 11.23
CA GLY A 121 2.30 -2.40 10.04
C GLY A 121 3.17 -2.07 8.83
N TYR A 122 2.53 -1.55 7.80
CA TYR A 122 3.17 -1.09 6.57
C TYR A 122 3.65 0.35 6.74
N TYR A 123 4.89 0.51 7.21
CA TYR A 123 5.48 1.82 7.57
C TYR A 123 4.73 2.57 8.68
N GLY A 124 3.95 1.84 9.48
CA GLY A 124 3.09 2.38 10.54
C GLY A 124 1.68 1.79 10.46
N ILE A 125 0.86 2.11 11.45
CA ILE A 125 -0.58 1.83 11.46
C ILE A 125 -1.29 3.14 11.76
N ASN A 126 -2.02 3.67 10.77
CA ASN A 126 -2.82 4.87 10.93
C ASN A 126 -4.17 4.50 11.57
N LEU A 127 -4.28 4.71 12.89
CA LEU A 127 -5.53 4.47 13.61
C LEU A 127 -6.49 5.65 13.44
N GLN A 128 -7.74 5.31 13.18
CA GLN A 128 -8.85 6.22 12.89
C GLN A 128 -10.04 5.85 13.80
N ALA A 129 -10.97 6.78 13.97
CA ALA A 129 -12.18 6.55 14.75
C ALA A 129 -13.16 5.62 13.99
N GLN A 130 -12.88 4.33 14.00
CA GLN A 130 -13.67 3.29 13.34
C GLN A 130 -13.52 1.94 14.06
N ASN A 131 -14.35 0.97 13.67
CA ASN A 131 -14.26 -0.40 14.19
C ASN A 131 -13.19 -1.19 13.43
N TYR A 132 -12.35 -1.89 14.18
CA TYR A 132 -11.33 -2.79 13.65
C TYR A 132 -11.66 -4.23 14.02
N THR A 133 -11.49 -5.15 13.08
CA THR A 133 -11.58 -6.59 13.36
C THR A 133 -10.18 -7.14 13.59
N THR A 134 -9.95 -7.75 14.75
CA THR A 134 -8.69 -8.38 15.10
C THR A 134 -8.90 -9.86 15.34
N SER A 135 -7.99 -10.69 14.85
CA SER A 135 -8.01 -12.13 15.09
C SER A 135 -6.61 -12.69 15.03
N PHE A 136 -6.34 -13.72 15.83
CA PHE A 136 -5.09 -14.47 15.79
C PHE A 136 -5.30 -15.88 16.32
N PHE A 137 -4.45 -16.81 15.90
CA PHE A 137 -4.37 -18.15 16.45
C PHE A 137 -3.18 -18.23 17.41
N TYR A 138 -3.35 -18.89 18.54
CA TYR A 138 -2.26 -19.17 19.46
C TYR A 138 -2.40 -20.56 20.07
N ARG A 139 -1.28 -21.08 20.55
CA ARG A 139 -1.25 -22.25 21.44
C ARG A 139 -0.16 -22.05 22.48
N SER A 140 -0.44 -22.44 23.72
CA SER A 140 0.57 -22.50 24.77
C SER A 140 1.35 -23.81 24.69
N LEU A 141 2.67 -23.74 24.85
CA LEU A 141 3.47 -24.96 25.05
C LEU A 141 3.26 -25.49 26.47
N PRO A 142 3.42 -26.81 26.70
CA PRO A 142 3.39 -27.38 28.04
C PRO A 142 4.32 -26.62 29.00
N GLY A 143 3.82 -26.20 30.16
CA GLY A 143 4.57 -25.45 31.15
C GLY A 143 4.77 -23.95 30.84
N ALA A 144 4.17 -23.42 29.78
CA ALA A 144 4.24 -21.99 29.47
C ALA A 144 3.39 -21.18 30.47
N TYR A 145 3.98 -20.13 31.04
CA TYR A 145 3.25 -19.15 31.83
C TYR A 145 2.40 -18.26 30.91
N VAL A 146 1.10 -18.22 31.16
CA VAL A 146 0.18 -17.28 30.50
C VAL A 146 -0.13 -16.17 31.50
N PRO A 147 0.40 -14.94 31.30
CA PRO A 147 0.02 -13.81 32.13
C PRO A 147 -1.49 -13.60 32.04
N ARG A 148 -2.16 -13.48 33.20
CA ARG A 148 -3.57 -13.08 33.29
C ARG A 148 -3.70 -11.57 33.18
#